data_AF-A0A7V9M559-F1
#
_entry.id   AF-A0A7V9M559-F1
#
_cell.length_a   1.000
_cell.length_b   1.000
_cell.length_c   1.000
_cell.angle_alpha   90.00
_cell.angle_beta   90.00
_cell.angle_gamma   90.00
#
_symmetry.space_group_name_H-M   'P 1'
#
loop_
_entity.id
_entity.type
_entity.pdbx_description
1 polymer ?
#
loop_
_entity_poly.entity_id
_entity_poly.type
_entity_poly.pdbx_seq_one_letter_code
_entity_poly.pdbx_strand_id
1 'polypeptide(L)' 'MVERREERREAAEVAAAEAAAAEAAAAEAAAPEPVSTDSTASSELSSIAECESGGDYTANTGNGFYGAYQFTPET' A
#
# COMPACT_ATOMS: atom_id res chain seq x y z
N MET A 1 52.18 29.34 10.04
CA MET A 1 51.78 27.94 10.41
C MET A 1 50.45 27.88 11.16
N VAL A 2 50.05 28.93 11.89
CA VAL A 2 48.75 29.01 12.60
C VAL A 2 47.60 29.31 11.64
N GLU A 3 47.79 30.24 10.70
CA GLU A 3 46.75 30.66 9.73
C GLU A 3 46.25 29.51 8.84
N ARG A 4 47.15 28.65 8.34
CA ARG A 4 46.79 27.44 7.56
C ARG A 4 45.96 26.43 8.37
N ARG A 5 46.01 26.46 9.71
CA ARG A 5 45.18 25.60 10.57
C ARG A 5 43.78 26.17 10.76
N GLU A 6 43.65 27.49 10.73
CA GLU A 6 42.36 28.20 10.83
C GLU A 6 41.56 28.04 9.53
N GLU A 7 42.19 28.23 8.37
CA GLU A 7 41.58 28.02 7.04
C GLU A 7 41.07 26.57 6.86
N ARG A 8 41.82 25.58 7.38
CA ARG A 8 41.40 24.17 7.33
C ARG A 8 40.27 23.85 8.30
N ARG A 9 40.10 24.62 9.38
CA ARG A 9 39.00 24.46 10.32
C ARG A 9 37.71 25.01 9.72
N GLU A 10 37.77 26.18 9.08
CA GLU A 10 36.63 26.76 8.36
C GLU A 10 36.18 25.87 7.20
N ALA A 11 37.13 25.33 6.42
CA ALA A 11 36.81 24.38 5.34
C ALA A 11 36.20 23.07 5.86
N ALA A 12 36.60 22.61 7.05
CA ALA A 12 36.04 21.41 7.68
C ALA A 12 34.63 21.65 8.25
N GLU A 13 34.35 22.84 8.78
CA GLU A 13 33.00 23.21 9.24
C GLU A 13 32.02 23.35 8.08
N VAL A 14 32.45 23.91 6.95
CA VAL A 14 31.62 23.97 5.73
C VAL A 14 31.36 22.57 5.17
N ALA A 15 32.37 21.70 5.11
CA ALA A 15 32.21 20.33 4.63
C ALA A 15 31.32 19.47 5.55
N ALA A 16 31.39 19.68 6.87
CA ALA A 16 30.52 19.00 7.83
C ALA A 16 29.06 19.47 7.72
N ALA A 17 28.83 20.76 7.46
CA ALA A 17 27.50 21.30 7.22
C ALA A 17 26.89 20.77 5.90
N GLU A 18 27.70 20.65 4.83
CA GLU A 18 27.26 20.07 3.56
C GLU A 18 26.93 18.57 3.69
N ALA A 19 27.73 17.81 4.43
CA ALA A 19 27.47 16.39 4.68
C ALA A 19 26.18 16.17 5.50
N ALA A 20 25.92 17.02 6.50
CA ALA A 20 24.68 16.96 7.28
C ALA A 20 23.44 17.34 6.44
N ALA A 21 23.57 18.27 5.49
CA ALA A 21 22.49 18.64 4.57
C ALA A 21 22.16 17.52 3.57
N ALA A 22 23.16 16.74 3.14
CA ALA A 22 22.96 15.60 2.24
C ALA A 22 22.19 14.44 2.91
N GLU A 23 22.41 14.21 4.20
CA GLU A 23 21.74 13.13 4.95
C GLU A 23 20.25 13.42 5.22
N ALA A 24 19.88 14.70 5.37
CA ALA A 24 18.48 15.12 5.53
C ALA A 24 17.64 14.96 4.25
N ALA A 25 18.26 15.02 3.07
CA ALA A 25 17.54 14.91 1.78
C ALA A 25 17.18 13.45 1.41
N ALA A 26 17.85 12.45 1.99
CA ALA A 26 17.62 11.04 1.67
C ALA A 26 16.36 10.45 2.35
N ALA A 27 15.83 11.11 3.38
CA ALA A 27 14.68 10.61 4.15
C ALA A 27 13.32 10.87 3.46
N GLU A 28 13.25 11.78 2.48
CA GLU A 28 11.98 12.24 1.89
C GLU A 28 11.61 11.53 0.57
N ALA A 29 12.44 10.59 0.09
CA ALA A 29 12.22 9.90 -1.18
C ALA A 29 11.57 8.51 -1.07
N ALA A 30 11.14 8.10 0.13
CA ALA A 30 10.44 6.84 0.35
C ALA A 30 8.96 7.07 0.70
N ALA A 31 8.27 7.88 -0.12
CA ALA A 31 6.81 7.81 -0.12
C ALA A 31 6.42 6.41 -0.61
N PRO A 32 5.56 5.66 0.10
CA PRO A 32 5.04 4.41 -0.42
C PRO A 32 4.27 4.73 -1.70
N GLU A 33 4.72 4.17 -2.83
CA GLU A 33 3.97 4.17 -4.07
C GLU A 33 2.54 3.66 -3.76
N PRO A 34 1.48 4.33 -4.19
CA PRO A 34 0.13 3.83 -4.00
C PRO A 34 0.00 2.52 -4.75
N VAL A 35 -0.01 1.40 -4.02
CA VAL A 35 -0.38 0.10 -4.56
C VAL A 35 -1.85 0.21 -4.99
N SER A 36 -2.09 0.28 -6.29
CA SER A 36 -3.44 0.13 -6.81
C SER A 36 -3.85 -1.32 -6.61
N THR A 37 -4.66 -1.57 -5.58
CA THR A 37 -5.37 -2.84 -5.45
C THR A 37 -6.47 -2.83 -6.50
N ASP A 38 -6.17 -3.34 -7.70
CA ASP A 38 -7.21 -3.66 -8.67
C ASP A 38 -8.16 -4.64 -7.98
N SER A 39 -9.37 -4.19 -7.65
CA SER A 39 -10.29 -4.95 -6.80
C SER A 39 -11.00 -6.00 -7.64
N THR A 40 -10.24 -7.00 -8.10
CA THR A 40 -10.76 -8.14 -8.88
C THR A 40 -11.71 -9.00 -8.05
N ALA A 41 -11.56 -8.96 -6.72
CA ALA A 41 -12.40 -9.68 -5.77
C ALA A 41 -13.90 -9.46 -6.02
N SER A 42 -14.32 -8.24 -6.38
CA SER A 42 -15.74 -7.97 -6.68
C SER A 42 -16.20 -8.66 -7.97
N SER A 43 -15.33 -8.77 -8.96
CA SER A 43 -15.64 -9.40 -10.26
C SER A 43 -15.63 -10.93 -10.17
N GLU A 44 -14.70 -11.49 -9.40
CA GLU A 44 -14.63 -12.92 -9.12
C GLU A 44 -15.83 -13.38 -8.30
N LEU A 45 -16.20 -12.62 -7.26
CA LEU A 45 -17.39 -12.90 -6.46
C LEU A 45 -18.67 -12.75 -7.28
N SER A 46 -18.79 -11.75 -8.16
CA SER A 46 -19.95 -11.66 -9.06
C SER A 46 -20.05 -12.89 -9.96
N SER A 47 -18.93 -13.33 -10.55
CA SER A 47 -18.90 -14.53 -11.39
C SER A 47 -19.35 -15.78 -10.64
N ILE A 48 -18.97 -15.92 -9.36
CA ILE A 48 -19.44 -17.01 -8.51
C ILE A 48 -20.95 -16.87 -8.24
N ALA A 49 -21.43 -15.69 -7.86
CA ALA A 49 -22.84 -15.42 -7.62
C ALA A 49 -23.72 -15.74 -8.84
N GLU A 50 -23.24 -15.41 -10.04
CA GLU A 50 -23.87 -15.73 -11.31
C GLU A 50 -23.91 -17.24 -11.57
N CYS A 51 -22.85 -17.97 -11.22
CA CYS A 51 -22.79 -19.42 -11.36
C CYS A 51 -23.71 -20.17 -10.38
N GLU A 52 -23.77 -19.70 -9.13
CA GLU A 52 -24.47 -20.38 -8.03
C GLU A 52 -25.99 -20.13 -8.04
N SER A 53 -26.40 -18.88 -8.25
CA SER A 53 -27.80 -18.45 -8.15
C SER A 53 -28.24 -17.52 -9.29
N GLY A 54 -27.43 -17.37 -10.35
CA GLY A 54 -27.71 -16.40 -11.41
C GLY A 54 -27.61 -14.94 -10.96
N GLY A 55 -26.91 -14.67 -9.86
CA GLY A 55 -26.78 -13.34 -9.26
C GLY A 55 -27.96 -12.93 -8.37
N ASP A 56 -28.87 -13.84 -8.03
CA ASP A 56 -30.00 -13.54 -7.14
C ASP A 56 -29.61 -13.61 -5.65
N TYR A 57 -29.40 -12.44 -5.04
CA TYR A 57 -29.11 -12.30 -3.60
C TYR A 57 -30.27 -12.67 -2.68
N THR A 58 -31.47 -12.84 -3.23
CA THR A 58 -32.68 -13.24 -2.50
C THR A 58 -33.07 -14.70 -2.73
N ALA A 59 -32.22 -15.45 -3.45
CA ALA A 59 -32.49 -16.84 -3.81
C ALA A 59 -32.91 -17.67 -2.59
N ASN A 60 -34.08 -18.29 -2.70
CA ASN A 60 -34.60 -19.27 -1.75
C ASN A 60 -35.46 -20.27 -2.54
N THR A 61 -34.80 -21.32 -3.03
CA THR A 61 -35.45 -22.36 -3.85
C THR A 61 -36.05 -23.48 -3.01
N GLY A 62 -35.93 -23.42 -1.68
CA GLY A 62 -36.35 -24.48 -0.77
C GLY A 62 -35.40 -25.68 -0.69
N ASN A 63 -34.17 -25.56 -1.20
CA ASN A 63 -33.14 -26.61 -1.16
C ASN A 63 -32.24 -26.55 0.09
N GLY A 64 -32.47 -25.60 1.00
CA GLY A 64 -31.69 -25.40 2.23
C GLY A 64 -30.51 -24.43 2.12
N PHE A 65 -30.27 -23.87 0.93
CA PHE A 65 -29.26 -22.84 0.68
C PHE A 65 -29.91 -21.49 0.34
N TYR A 66 -29.21 -20.40 0.66
CA TYR A 66 -29.75 -19.05 0.59
C TYR A 66 -28.80 -18.06 -0.09
N GLY A 67 -29.40 -17.13 -0.83
CA GLY A 67 -28.74 -15.99 -1.43
C GLY A 67 -27.85 -16.32 -2.63
N ALA A 68 -27.08 -15.34 -3.06
CA ALA A 68 -26.35 -15.41 -4.32
C ALA A 68 -25.24 -16.47 -4.33
N TYR A 69 -24.71 -16.84 -3.17
CA TYR A 69 -23.62 -17.78 -3.00
C TYR A 69 -24.06 -19.12 -2.39
N GLN A 70 -25.38 -19.33 -2.25
CA GLN A 70 -25.93 -20.59 -1.76
C GLN A 70 -25.33 -21.02 -0.41
N PHE A 71 -25.33 -20.13 0.59
CA PHE A 71 -24.88 -20.48 1.95
C PHE A 71 -25.97 -21.19 2.75
N THR A 72 -25.55 -22.00 3.74
CA THR A 72 -26.48 -22.58 4.72
C THR A 72 -26.68 -21.63 5.89
N PRO A 73 -27.73 -21.79 6.70
CA PRO A 73 -27.94 -20.97 7.91
C PRO A 73 -26.82 -21.09 8.96
N GLU A 74 -26.00 -22.13 8.87
CA GLU A 74 -24.92 -22.44 9.81
C GLU A 74 -23.55 -21.97 9.29
N THR A 75 -23.50 -21.37 8.09
CA THR A 75 -22.29 -20.81 7.48
C THR A 75 -22.23 -19.30 7.70
#